data_AF-A0A7S1KQ87-F1
#
_entry.id   AF-A0A7S1KQ87-F1
#
_cell.length_a   1.000
_cell.length_b   1.000
_cell.length_c   1.000
_cell.angle_alpha   90.00
_cell.angle_beta   90.00
_cell.angle_gamma   90.00
#
_symmetry.space_group_name_H-M   'P 1'
#
loop_
_entity.id
_entity.type
_entity.pdbx_description
1 polymer ?
#
loop_
_entity_poly.entity_id
_entity_poly.type
_entity_poly.pdbx_seq_one_letter_code
_entity_poly.pdbx_strand_id
1 'polypeptide(L)'
;LQQQQGAVFLVSRGAAAHYATATNVTKQPLVQEMETMKRRIREEKAKVSELKRQVKDLKGALVKAQKTGKKRVRKDPNAPKRPLSAYLVYANEVRDDVAKSVQEEVGKYDVGAIGKKIGAKWHDLSDSEKEPYFEKQRTLKQEYEQEMLAYEQSVKLEETI
;
A
#
# COMPACT_ATOMS: atom_id res chain seq x y z
N LEU A 1 67.53 6.25 58.28
CA LEU A 1 68.87 5.78 57.89
C LEU A 1 68.73 4.89 56.67
N GLN A 2 69.09 5.38 55.49
CA GLN A 2 69.75 4.56 54.46
C GLN A 2 70.34 5.53 53.44
N GLN A 3 71.56 5.20 53.03
CA GLN A 3 72.56 6.01 52.37
C GLN A 3 72.25 6.41 50.92
N GLN A 4 73.00 7.44 50.47
CA GLN A 4 73.40 7.69 49.08
C GLN A 4 73.96 6.40 48.42
N GLN A 5 73.96 6.22 47.09
CA GLN A 5 74.96 6.76 46.15
C GLN A 5 74.52 6.50 44.69
N GLY A 6 74.94 7.37 43.77
CA GLY A 6 74.71 7.22 42.32
C GLY A 6 75.79 6.42 41.59
N ALA A 7 75.52 6.06 40.33
CA ALA A 7 76.43 6.20 39.18
C ALA A 7 75.87 5.47 37.95
N VAL A 8 76.14 6.07 36.79
CA VAL A 8 75.76 5.69 35.43
C VAL A 8 76.69 4.59 34.92
N PHE A 9 76.16 3.56 34.25
CA PHE A 9 76.91 2.85 33.20
C PHE A 9 75.97 2.22 32.15
N LEU A 10 76.12 2.68 30.90
CA LEU A 10 75.57 2.07 29.69
C LEU A 10 76.35 0.81 29.33
N VAL A 11 75.68 -0.33 29.05
CA VAL A 11 76.07 -1.23 27.94
C VAL A 11 74.82 -1.92 27.35
N SER A 12 74.87 -2.03 26.03
CA SER A 12 73.88 -2.38 25.01
C SER A 12 73.52 -3.89 24.91
N ARG A 13 72.48 -4.15 24.08
CA ARG A 13 71.97 -5.41 23.48
C ARG A 13 70.96 -6.18 24.36
N GLY A 14 69.84 -6.70 23.87
CA GLY A 14 69.34 -6.93 22.53
C GLY A 14 68.00 -7.69 22.64
N ALA A 15 67.28 -7.75 21.51
CA ALA A 15 65.87 -8.08 21.38
C ALA A 15 65.35 -9.38 22.02
N ALA A 16 64.08 -9.31 22.42
CA ALA A 16 63.22 -10.41 22.85
C ALA A 16 63.02 -11.46 21.76
N ALA A 17 63.16 -12.74 22.11
CA ALA A 17 62.59 -13.84 21.37
C ALA A 17 62.51 -15.08 22.26
N HIS A 18 61.38 -15.36 22.91
CA HIS A 18 61.02 -16.72 23.33
C HIS A 18 59.54 -16.83 23.71
N TYR A 19 58.65 -16.91 22.71
CA TYR A 19 57.49 -17.82 22.81
C TYR A 19 56.98 -18.10 21.40
N ALA A 20 57.49 -19.17 20.80
CA ALA A 20 56.92 -19.76 19.60
C ALA A 20 56.58 -21.21 19.90
N THR A 21 55.35 -21.47 20.35
CA THR A 21 54.69 -22.77 20.20
C THR A 21 53.17 -22.62 20.06
N ALA A 22 52.64 -23.36 19.08
CA ALA A 22 51.26 -23.83 18.91
C ALA A 22 50.17 -22.90 18.28
N THR A 23 49.86 -23.23 17.02
CA THR A 23 48.55 -23.13 16.32
C THR A 23 48.13 -21.81 15.65
N ASN A 24 48.82 -21.45 14.55
CA ASN A 24 48.35 -20.48 13.56
C ASN A 24 47.96 -21.20 12.26
N VAL A 25 46.82 -21.91 12.23
CA VAL A 25 46.25 -22.45 10.97
C VAL A 25 44.72 -22.29 10.85
N THR A 26 43.95 -22.13 11.93
CA THR A 26 42.47 -22.26 11.83
C THR A 26 41.65 -20.99 12.13
N LYS A 27 42.18 -19.78 11.92
CA LYS A 27 41.41 -18.52 12.10
C LYS A 27 41.26 -17.65 10.84
N GLN A 28 41.99 -17.94 9.76
CA GLN A 28 41.94 -17.15 8.53
C GLN A 28 40.82 -17.54 7.54
N PRO A 29 40.45 -18.82 7.32
CA PRO A 29 39.40 -19.14 6.33
C PRO A 29 37.99 -18.73 6.80
N LEU A 30 37.72 -18.77 8.12
CA LEU A 30 36.40 -18.48 8.69
C LEU A 30 36.00 -16.99 8.53
N VAL A 31 36.95 -16.05 8.66
CA VAL A 31 36.68 -14.62 8.49
C VAL A 31 36.42 -14.29 7.01
N GLN A 32 37.17 -14.93 6.11
CA GLN A 32 36.99 -14.74 4.67
C GLN A 32 35.64 -15.33 4.20
N GLU A 33 35.23 -16.47 4.75
CA GLU A 33 33.89 -17.04 4.54
C GLU A 33 32.78 -16.14 5.08
N MET A 34 32.93 -15.60 6.30
CA MET A 34 31.96 -14.66 6.86
C MET A 34 31.81 -13.39 6.02
N GLU A 35 32.90 -12.84 5.48
CA GLU A 35 32.83 -11.68 4.59
C GLU A 35 32.20 -12.02 3.23
N THR A 36 32.43 -13.21 2.70
CA THR A 36 31.70 -13.69 1.51
C THR A 36 30.21 -13.89 1.79
N MET A 37 29.85 -14.38 2.98
CA MET A 37 28.47 -14.56 3.41
C MET A 37 27.75 -13.22 3.58
N LYS A 38 28.38 -12.22 4.23
CA LYS A 38 27.82 -10.86 4.34
C LYS A 38 27.64 -10.19 2.98
N ARG A 39 28.53 -10.44 2.02
CA ARG A 39 28.39 -9.96 0.64
C ARG A 39 27.22 -10.65 -0.08
N ARG A 40 27.08 -11.97 0.04
CA ARG A 40 25.92 -12.72 -0.49
C ARG A 40 24.61 -12.20 0.09
N ILE A 41 24.54 -11.95 1.40
CA ILE A 41 23.34 -11.37 2.06
C ILE A 41 23.04 -9.97 1.51
N ARG A 42 24.05 -9.13 1.27
CA ARG A 42 23.86 -7.81 0.66
C ARG A 42 23.34 -7.91 -0.77
N GLU A 43 23.89 -8.80 -1.57
CA GLU A 43 23.46 -9.06 -2.94
C GLU A 43 22.03 -9.62 -3.00
N GLU A 44 21.69 -10.55 -2.10
CA GLU A 44 20.35 -11.11 -2.00
C GLU A 44 19.33 -10.05 -1.57
N LYS A 45 19.68 -9.20 -0.60
CA LYS A 45 18.85 -8.04 -0.22
C LYS A 45 18.65 -7.06 -1.39
N ALA A 46 19.69 -6.82 -2.19
CA ALA A 46 19.58 -5.98 -3.39
C ALA A 46 18.64 -6.61 -4.43
N LYS A 47 18.77 -7.92 -4.69
CA LYS A 47 17.86 -8.66 -5.60
C LYS A 47 16.42 -8.63 -5.12
N VAL A 48 16.17 -8.81 -3.82
CA VAL A 48 14.83 -8.71 -3.23
C VAL A 48 14.25 -7.32 -3.40
N SER A 49 15.07 -6.26 -3.26
CA SER A 49 14.62 -4.89 -3.48
C SER A 49 14.23 -4.62 -4.94
N GLU A 50 14.97 -5.18 -5.90
CA GLU A 50 14.70 -5.07 -7.32
C GLU A 50 13.44 -5.87 -7.72
N LEU A 51 13.29 -7.09 -7.22
CA LEU A 51 12.07 -7.90 -7.41
C LEU A 51 10.82 -7.17 -6.88
N LYS A 52 10.92 -6.53 -5.70
CA LYS A 52 9.81 -5.73 -5.15
C LYS A 52 9.45 -4.55 -6.05
N ARG A 53 10.45 -3.89 -6.66
CA ARG A 53 10.23 -2.81 -7.63
C ARG A 53 9.54 -3.34 -8.89
N GLN A 54 10.01 -4.45 -9.45
CA GLN A 54 9.41 -5.08 -10.63
C GLN A 54 7.96 -5.51 -10.37
N VAL A 55 7.66 -6.10 -9.21
CA VAL A 55 6.28 -6.45 -8.82
C VAL A 55 5.39 -5.21 -8.73
N LYS A 56 5.91 -4.08 -8.20
CA LYS A 56 5.17 -2.82 -8.14
C LYS A 56 4.85 -2.30 -9.54
N ASP A 57 5.81 -2.34 -10.46
CA ASP A 57 5.67 -1.85 -11.83
C ASP A 57 4.71 -2.75 -12.64
N LEU A 58 4.82 -4.07 -12.52
CA LEU A 58 3.89 -5.03 -13.12
C LEU A 58 2.45 -4.84 -12.62
N LYS A 59 2.28 -4.63 -11.30
CA LYS A 59 0.97 -4.31 -10.72
C LYS A 59 0.41 -2.99 -11.28
N GLY A 60 1.25 -1.98 -11.44
CA GLY A 60 0.89 -0.72 -12.08
C GLY A 60 0.45 -0.88 -13.53
N ALA A 61 1.18 -1.69 -14.31
CA ALA A 61 0.85 -2.01 -15.70
C ALA A 61 -0.47 -2.79 -15.82
N LEU A 62 -0.69 -3.78 -14.95
CA LEU A 62 -1.93 -4.56 -14.90
C LEU A 62 -3.16 -3.65 -14.65
N VAL A 63 -3.06 -2.74 -13.69
CA VAL A 63 -4.15 -1.78 -13.40
C VAL A 63 -4.42 -0.84 -14.58
N LYS A 64 -3.37 -0.38 -15.29
CA LYS A 64 -3.54 0.44 -16.50
C LYS A 64 -4.22 -0.34 -17.63
N ALA A 65 -3.80 -1.57 -17.88
CA ALA A 65 -4.39 -2.44 -18.90
C ALA A 65 -5.88 -2.73 -18.63
N GLN A 66 -6.25 -2.97 -17.37
CA GLN A 66 -7.64 -3.17 -16.95
C GLN A 66 -8.52 -1.92 -17.15
N LYS A 67 -7.95 -0.71 -17.02
CA LYS A 67 -8.68 0.55 -17.23
C LYS A 67 -8.89 0.89 -18.71
N THR A 68 -7.94 0.56 -19.59
CA THR A 68 -8.01 0.89 -21.02
C THR A 68 -8.84 -0.10 -21.84
N GLY A 69 -9.02 -1.34 -21.38
CA GLY A 69 -9.75 -2.38 -22.11
C GLY A 69 -11.28 -2.37 -21.96
N LYS A 70 -11.82 -1.68 -20.94
CA LYS A 70 -13.26 -1.69 -20.68
C LYS A 70 -13.97 -0.58 -21.48
N LYS A 71 -14.07 -0.76 -22.80
CA LYS A 71 -15.10 -0.04 -23.58
C LYS A 71 -16.42 -0.32 -22.85
N ARG A 72 -17.12 0.74 -22.42
CA ARG A 72 -18.44 0.60 -21.81
C ARG A 72 -19.31 -0.07 -22.87
N VAL A 73 -19.56 -1.38 -22.73
CA VAL A 73 -20.61 -2.07 -23.47
C VAL A 73 -21.83 -1.20 -23.28
N ARG A 74 -22.40 -0.70 -24.38
CA ARG A 74 -23.63 0.08 -24.33
C ARG A 74 -24.66 -0.83 -23.69
N LYS A 75 -25.00 -0.56 -22.44
CA LYS A 75 -26.08 -1.27 -21.77
C LYS A 75 -27.36 -0.96 -22.52
N ASP A 76 -28.19 -1.96 -22.70
CA ASP A 76 -29.49 -1.81 -23.33
C ASP A 76 -30.21 -0.63 -22.68
N PRO A 77 -30.73 0.33 -23.46
CA PRO A 77 -31.39 1.52 -22.91
C PRO A 77 -32.56 1.20 -21.98
N ASN A 78 -33.20 0.04 -22.19
CA ASN A 78 -34.35 -0.43 -21.45
C ASN A 78 -33.98 -1.27 -20.21
N ALA A 79 -32.71 -1.67 -20.06
CA ALA A 79 -32.30 -2.44 -18.90
C ALA A 79 -32.34 -1.58 -17.63
N PRO A 80 -32.91 -2.09 -16.52
CA PRO A 80 -32.92 -1.39 -15.24
C PRO A 80 -31.52 -0.94 -14.81
N LYS A 81 -31.44 0.26 -14.22
CA LYS A 81 -30.17 0.85 -13.78
C LYS A 81 -29.77 0.23 -12.44
N ARG A 82 -28.49 -0.10 -12.28
CA ARG A 82 -27.96 -0.67 -11.03
C ARG A 82 -28.30 0.22 -9.83
N PRO A 83 -28.68 -0.37 -8.67
CA PRO A 83 -29.04 0.37 -7.49
C PRO A 83 -27.83 1.11 -6.93
N LEU A 84 -28.06 2.27 -6.30
CA LEU A 84 -27.00 3.02 -5.64
C LEU A 84 -26.56 2.31 -4.35
N SER A 85 -25.27 2.38 -4.03
CA SER A 85 -24.76 1.92 -2.72
C SER A 85 -25.08 2.94 -1.62
N ALA A 86 -25.07 2.52 -0.35
CA ALA A 86 -25.33 3.38 0.81
C ALA A 86 -24.45 4.63 0.81
N TYR A 87 -23.16 4.47 0.51
CA TYR A 87 -22.25 5.61 0.35
C TYR A 87 -22.68 6.57 -0.75
N LEU A 88 -23.14 6.09 -1.90
CA LEU A 88 -23.58 6.96 -3.00
C LEU A 88 -24.90 7.66 -2.67
N VAL A 89 -25.81 7.00 -1.94
CA VAL A 89 -27.02 7.63 -1.41
C VAL A 89 -26.64 8.78 -0.48
N TYR A 90 -25.77 8.52 0.50
CA TYR A 90 -25.24 9.54 1.40
C TYR A 90 -24.55 10.67 0.63
N ALA A 91 -23.63 10.34 -0.27
CA ALA A 91 -22.85 11.29 -1.03
C ALA A 91 -23.76 12.23 -1.85
N ASN A 92 -24.84 11.72 -2.45
CA ASN A 92 -25.78 12.56 -3.18
C ASN A 92 -26.51 13.57 -2.26
N GLU A 93 -26.87 13.16 -1.05
CA GLU A 93 -27.56 14.04 -0.08
C GLU A 93 -26.62 15.14 0.44
N VAL A 94 -25.36 14.80 0.77
CA VAL A 94 -24.43 15.77 1.36
C VAL A 94 -23.61 16.56 0.34
N ARG A 95 -23.64 16.18 -0.94
CA ARG A 95 -22.77 16.76 -1.97
C ARG A 95 -23.01 18.25 -2.14
N ASP A 96 -24.24 18.71 -2.10
CA ASP A 96 -24.55 20.13 -2.33
C ASP A 96 -24.05 21.00 -1.17
N ASP A 97 -24.20 20.52 0.06
CA ASP A 97 -23.71 21.23 1.25
C ASP A 97 -22.18 21.25 1.31
N VAL A 98 -21.56 20.11 1.01
CA VAL A 98 -20.10 20.02 0.93
C VAL A 98 -19.55 20.84 -0.24
N ALA A 99 -20.26 20.88 -1.36
CA ALA A 99 -19.88 21.68 -2.52
C ALA A 99 -19.86 23.18 -2.21
N LYS A 100 -20.88 23.69 -1.51
CA LYS A 100 -20.91 25.09 -1.06
C LYS A 100 -19.73 25.40 -0.14
N SER A 101 -19.50 24.56 0.88
CA SER A 101 -18.38 24.74 1.81
C SER A 101 -17.02 24.71 1.10
N VAL A 102 -16.80 23.79 0.15
CA VAL A 102 -15.55 23.72 -0.61
C VAL A 102 -15.40 24.90 -1.56
N GLN A 103 -16.49 25.36 -2.17
CA GLN A 103 -16.47 26.51 -3.05
C GLN A 103 -16.13 27.80 -2.30
N GLU A 104 -16.57 27.95 -1.05
CA GLU A 104 -16.18 29.07 -0.18
C GLU A 104 -14.69 28.99 0.21
N GLU A 105 -14.17 27.80 0.53
CA GLU A 105 -12.77 27.59 0.92
C GLU A 105 -11.78 27.81 -0.24
N VAL A 106 -12.12 27.29 -1.43
CA VAL A 106 -11.19 27.23 -2.58
C VAL A 106 -11.53 28.28 -3.66
N GLY A 107 -12.68 28.94 -3.56
CA GLY A 107 -13.17 29.92 -4.54
C GLY A 107 -13.64 29.32 -5.87
N LYS A 108 -13.68 27.99 -5.99
CA LYS A 108 -14.08 27.27 -7.22
C LYS A 108 -14.78 25.96 -6.91
N TYR A 109 -15.60 25.51 -7.85
CA TYR A 109 -16.22 24.19 -7.80
C TYR A 109 -15.19 23.10 -8.15
N ASP A 110 -14.61 22.48 -7.12
CA ASP A 110 -13.64 21.38 -7.27
C ASP A 110 -14.24 20.04 -6.84
N VAL A 111 -14.66 19.24 -7.82
CA VAL A 111 -15.24 17.89 -7.61
C VAL A 111 -14.27 16.97 -6.86
N GLY A 112 -12.96 17.11 -7.06
CA GLY A 112 -11.95 16.30 -6.38
C GLY A 112 -11.87 16.62 -4.89
N ALA A 113 -11.89 17.91 -4.54
CA ALA A 113 -11.91 18.36 -3.15
C ALA A 113 -13.24 17.99 -2.45
N ILE A 114 -14.37 18.14 -3.14
CA ILE A 114 -15.69 17.74 -2.65
C ILE A 114 -15.72 16.24 -2.31
N GLY A 115 -15.28 15.40 -3.25
CA GLY A 115 -15.26 13.94 -3.04
C GLY A 115 -14.39 13.51 -1.86
N LYS A 116 -13.25 14.17 -1.64
CA LYS A 116 -12.38 13.92 -0.48
C LYS A 116 -13.10 14.26 0.84
N LYS A 117 -13.78 15.41 0.91
CA LYS A 117 -14.48 15.87 2.11
C LYS A 117 -15.70 15.00 2.44
N ILE A 118 -16.45 14.56 1.43
CA ILE A 118 -17.56 13.58 1.61
C ILE A 118 -17.02 12.24 2.11
N GLY A 119 -15.94 11.74 1.51
CA GLY A 119 -15.33 10.47 1.92
C GLY A 119 -14.84 10.50 3.37
N ALA A 120 -14.21 11.60 3.80
CA ALA A 120 -13.81 11.80 5.19
C ALA A 120 -15.03 11.76 6.12
N LYS A 121 -16.06 12.57 5.84
CA LYS A 121 -17.30 12.59 6.64
C LYS A 121 -17.94 11.21 6.75
N TRP A 122 -18.04 10.45 5.65
CA TRP A 122 -18.59 9.10 5.69
C TRP A 122 -17.79 8.14 6.59
N HIS A 123 -16.46 8.25 6.60
CA HIS A 123 -15.65 7.44 7.50
C HIS A 123 -15.83 7.83 8.96
N ASP A 124 -16.05 9.11 9.25
CA ASP A 124 -16.25 9.65 10.60
C ASP A 124 -17.65 9.34 11.18
N LEU A 125 -18.65 9.06 10.33
CA LEU A 125 -19.99 8.67 10.78
C LEU A 125 -19.95 7.35 11.57
N SER A 126 -20.74 7.28 12.64
CA SER A 126 -20.96 6.06 13.39
C SER A 126 -21.83 5.06 12.60
N ASP A 127 -21.81 3.78 13.01
CA ASP A 127 -22.63 2.76 12.37
C ASP A 127 -24.14 3.07 12.47
N SER A 128 -24.57 3.66 13.58
CA SER A 128 -25.96 4.09 13.77
C SER A 128 -26.38 5.20 12.79
N GLU A 129 -25.47 6.12 12.46
CA GLU A 129 -25.75 7.16 11.47
C GLU A 129 -25.71 6.61 10.04
N LYS A 130 -24.94 5.55 9.79
CA LYS A 130 -24.86 4.87 8.50
C LYS A 130 -26.07 3.96 8.23
N GLU A 131 -26.66 3.40 9.27
CA GLU A 131 -27.80 2.46 9.21
C GLU A 131 -28.95 2.91 8.30
N PRO A 132 -29.49 4.14 8.38
CA PRO A 132 -30.55 4.58 7.48
C PRO A 132 -30.13 4.59 6.01
N TYR A 133 -28.85 4.79 5.71
CA TYR A 133 -28.34 4.73 4.33
C TYR A 133 -28.19 3.28 3.84
N PHE A 134 -27.86 2.35 4.73
CA PHE A 134 -27.87 0.92 4.42
C PHE A 134 -29.29 0.39 4.19
N GLU A 135 -30.26 0.88 4.96
CA GLU A 135 -31.67 0.56 4.75
C GLU A 135 -32.18 1.10 3.42
N LYS A 136 -31.91 2.37 3.10
CA LYS A 136 -32.19 2.96 1.77
C LYS A 136 -31.55 2.14 0.64
N GLN A 137 -30.30 1.71 0.79
CA GLN A 137 -29.64 0.83 -0.17
C GLN A 137 -30.38 -0.50 -0.33
N ARG A 138 -30.84 -1.11 0.78
CA ARG A 138 -31.56 -2.38 0.77
C ARG A 138 -32.88 -2.24 0.01
N THR A 139 -33.63 -1.18 0.24
CA THR A 139 -34.87 -0.88 -0.49
C THR A 139 -34.61 -0.70 -1.98
N LEU A 140 -33.64 0.13 -2.35
CA LEU A 140 -33.26 0.35 -3.75
C LEU A 140 -32.82 -0.96 -4.44
N LYS A 141 -32.14 -1.85 -3.71
CA LYS A 141 -31.75 -3.16 -4.22
C LYS A 141 -32.96 -4.05 -4.49
N GLN A 142 -33.94 -4.05 -3.59
CA GLN A 142 -35.17 -4.82 -3.76
C GLN A 142 -36.00 -4.32 -4.94
N GLU A 143 -36.14 -2.99 -5.09
CA GLU A 143 -36.82 -2.38 -6.24
C GLU A 143 -36.13 -2.77 -7.56
N TYR A 144 -34.80 -2.67 -7.61
CA TYR A 144 -34.03 -3.09 -8.77
C TYR A 144 -34.21 -4.58 -9.10
N GLU A 145 -34.25 -5.46 -8.10
CA GLU A 145 -34.49 -6.89 -8.31
C GLU A 145 -35.87 -7.13 -8.94
N GLN A 146 -36.91 -6.42 -8.50
CA GLN A 146 -38.25 -6.50 -9.08
C GLN A 146 -38.29 -5.96 -10.51
N GLU A 147 -37.67 -4.80 -10.77
CA GLU A 147 -37.57 -4.22 -12.11
C GLU A 147 -36.80 -5.13 -13.07
N MET A 148 -35.71 -5.76 -12.59
CA MET A 148 -34.93 -6.72 -13.38
C MET A 148 -35.73 -7.95 -13.76
N LEU A 149 -36.53 -8.50 -12.83
CA LEU A 149 -37.41 -9.63 -13.13
C LEU A 149 -38.45 -9.25 -14.19
N ALA A 150 -39.06 -8.07 -14.09
CA ALA A 150 -40.00 -7.57 -15.09
C ALA A 150 -39.32 -7.35 -16.45
N TYR A 151 -38.10 -6.81 -16.46
CA TYR A 151 -37.31 -6.61 -17.67
C TYR A 151 -36.96 -7.95 -18.33
N GLU A 152 -36.46 -8.92 -17.57
CA GLU A 152 -36.16 -10.27 -18.08
C GLU A 152 -37.40 -10.95 -18.67
N GLN A 153 -38.56 -10.79 -18.04
CA GLN A 153 -39.83 -11.28 -18.60
C GLN A 153 -40.19 -10.57 -19.91
N SER A 154 -40.02 -9.25 -20.00
CA SER A 154 -40.30 -8.49 -21.22
C SER A 154 -39.38 -8.87 -22.38
N VAL A 155 -38.08 -9.03 -22.11
CA VAL A 155 -37.08 -9.45 -23.11
C VAL A 155 -37.41 -10.85 -23.64
N LYS A 156 -37.75 -11.79 -22.73
CA LYS A 156 -38.15 -13.13 -23.14
C LYS A 156 -39.42 -13.14 -23.99
N LEU A 157 -40.36 -12.24 -23.72
CA LEU A 157 -41.60 -12.12 -24.49
C LEU A 157 -41.32 -11.59 -25.90
N GLU A 158 -40.48 -10.57 -26.03
CA GLU A 158 -40.06 -10.02 -27.33
C GLU A 158 -39.24 -11.02 -28.18
N GLU A 159 -38.44 -11.88 -27.56
CA GLU A 159 -37.67 -12.92 -28.27
C GLU A 159 -38.54 -14.10 -28.78
N THR A 160 -39.76 -14.25 -28.26
CA THR A 160 -40.65 -15.38 -28.59
C THR A 160 -41.65 -15.05 -29.72
N ILE A 161 -41.76 -13.78 -30.11
CA ILE A 161 -42.65 -13.28 -31.18
C ILE A 161 -41.86 -13.14 -32.49
#